data_AF-A0A371IN89-F1
#
_entry.id   AF-A0A371IN89-F1
#
_cell.length_a   1.000
_cell.length_b   1.000
_cell.length_c   1.000
_cell.angle_alpha   90.00
_cell.angle_beta   90.00
_cell.angle_gamma   90.00
#
_symmetry.space_group_name_H-M   'P 1'
#
loop_
_entity.id
_entity.type
_entity.pdbx_description
1 polymer ?
#
loop_
_entity_poly.entity_id
_entity_poly.type
_entity_poly.pdbx_seq_one_letter_code
_entity_poly.pdbx_strand_id
1 'polypeptide(L)'
;MKIQDVLERNGNNDTAEQAAVMQRHNELLKEIKEKQMLKVRKKEADAKSEEKRNLLEEDVNTYTQSVERIKAAAIAAAVARGQDIAKAQEDFLMSKYPDMLSDATIIKNRLNNIIKQIQGTTTKEDAEKLLQNVDDKILNMPYKDEAHTLFDEAIKIINEK
;
A
#
# COMPACT_ATOMS: atom_id res chain seq x y z
N MET A 1 -62.38 -13.17 -11.10
CA MET A 1 -63.01 -14.42 -10.60
C MET A 1 -62.12 -14.94 -9.49
N LYS A 2 -62.51 -14.75 -8.23
CA LYS A 2 -61.76 -15.21 -7.07
C LYS A 2 -62.00 -16.73 -6.92
N ILE A 3 -61.07 -17.46 -6.32
CA ILE A 3 -61.21 -18.92 -6.11
C ILE A 3 -62.49 -19.27 -5.33
N GLN A 4 -62.96 -18.36 -4.45
CA GLN A 4 -64.23 -18.48 -3.76
C GLN A 4 -65.44 -18.54 -4.72
N ASP A 5 -65.40 -17.82 -5.84
CA ASP A 5 -66.53 -17.72 -6.79
C ASP A 5 -66.73 -18.99 -7.62
N VAL A 6 -65.75 -19.90 -7.64
CA VAL A 6 -65.80 -21.16 -8.41
C VAL A 6 -66.36 -22.32 -7.58
N LEU A 7 -66.25 -22.24 -6.25
CA LEU A 7 -66.63 -23.34 -5.34
C LEU A 7 -68.13 -23.42 -5.04
N GLU A 8 -68.90 -22.34 -5.31
CA GLU A 8 -70.32 -22.27 -4.97
C GLU A 8 -71.26 -22.80 -6.08
N ARG A 9 -70.75 -23.17 -7.26
CA ARG A 9 -71.59 -23.49 -8.43
C ARG A 9 -71.87 -24.97 -8.71
N ASN A 10 -71.21 -25.92 -8.05
CA ASN A 10 -71.48 -27.35 -8.25
C ASN A 10 -71.84 -28.03 -6.93
N GLY A 11 -73.14 -28.28 -6.75
CA GLY A 11 -73.66 -29.14 -5.69
C GLY A 11 -73.21 -30.59 -5.88
N ASN A 12 -72.84 -31.21 -4.75
CA ASN A 12 -72.43 -32.61 -4.56
C ASN A 12 -71.13 -33.02 -5.28
N ASN A 13 -70.00 -32.87 -4.58
CA ASN A 13 -68.96 -33.90 -4.40
C ASN A 13 -67.82 -33.39 -3.48
N ASP A 14 -67.52 -34.20 -2.47
CA ASP A 14 -66.30 -34.32 -1.68
C ASP A 14 -65.63 -33.06 -1.10
N THR A 15 -66.06 -32.72 0.13
CA THR A 15 -65.33 -31.85 1.09
C THR A 15 -63.86 -32.24 1.25
N ALA A 16 -63.52 -33.51 1.01
CA ALA A 16 -62.15 -34.03 0.99
C ALA A 16 -61.34 -33.52 -0.23
N GLU A 17 -61.92 -33.41 -1.41
CA GLU A 17 -61.23 -32.89 -2.60
C GLU A 17 -60.95 -31.39 -2.47
N GLN A 18 -61.91 -30.60 -1.98
CA GLN A 18 -61.68 -29.18 -1.71
C GLN A 18 -60.59 -28.96 -0.64
N ALA A 19 -60.59 -29.77 0.42
CA ALA A 19 -59.54 -29.73 1.45
C ALA A 19 -58.17 -30.12 0.88
N ALA A 20 -58.09 -31.13 0.02
CA ALA A 20 -56.85 -31.56 -0.63
C ALA A 20 -56.30 -30.48 -1.58
N VAL A 21 -57.16 -29.80 -2.35
CA VAL A 21 -56.75 -28.68 -3.21
C VAL A 21 -56.21 -27.51 -2.36
N MET A 22 -56.87 -27.20 -1.23
CA MET A 22 -56.43 -26.13 -0.33
C MET A 22 -55.12 -26.46 0.39
N GLN A 23 -54.90 -27.72 0.79
CA GLN A 23 -53.62 -28.18 1.34
C GLN A 23 -52.49 -28.05 0.32
N ARG A 24 -52.71 -28.53 -0.91
CA ARG A 24 -51.74 -28.39 -2.01
C ARG A 24 -51.44 -26.93 -2.35
N HIS A 25 -52.45 -26.06 -2.30
CA HIS A 25 -52.26 -24.62 -2.49
C HIS A 25 -51.34 -24.01 -1.41
N ASN A 26 -51.55 -24.38 -0.15
CA ASN A 26 -50.71 -23.91 0.96
C ASN A 26 -49.27 -24.43 0.86
N GLU A 27 -49.08 -25.68 0.45
CA GLU A 27 -47.76 -26.26 0.18
C GLU A 27 -47.04 -25.53 -0.96
N LEU A 28 -47.72 -25.26 -2.07
CA LEU A 28 -47.16 -24.49 -3.18
C LEU A 28 -46.75 -23.06 -2.76
N LEU A 29 -47.58 -22.39 -1.95
CA LEU A 29 -47.23 -21.08 -1.41
C LEU A 29 -45.98 -21.14 -0.51
N LYS A 30 -45.83 -22.20 0.28
CA LYS A 30 -44.65 -22.43 1.12
C LYS A 30 -43.40 -22.66 0.26
N GLU A 31 -43.49 -23.52 -0.76
CA GLU A 31 -42.39 -23.77 -1.71
C GLU A 31 -41.98 -22.50 -2.47
N ILE A 32 -42.93 -21.68 -2.90
CA ILE A 32 -42.64 -20.41 -3.58
C ILE A 32 -41.88 -19.47 -2.65
N LYS A 33 -42.32 -19.32 -1.39
CA LYS A 33 -41.63 -18.51 -0.38
C LYS A 33 -40.22 -19.02 -0.11
N GLU A 34 -40.05 -20.33 0.03
CA GLU A 34 -38.73 -20.95 0.26
C GLU A 34 -37.78 -20.72 -0.92
N LYS A 35 -38.26 -20.90 -2.17
CA LYS A 35 -37.47 -20.62 -3.38
C LYS A 35 -37.07 -19.14 -3.49
N GLN A 36 -37.96 -18.22 -3.11
CA GLN A 36 -37.64 -16.79 -3.09
C GLN A 36 -36.57 -16.47 -2.03
N MET A 37 -36.71 -17.01 -0.82
CA MET A 37 -35.72 -16.87 0.26
C MET A 37 -34.33 -17.40 -0.15
N LEU A 38 -34.27 -18.54 -0.84
CA LEU A 38 -33.00 -19.10 -1.34
C LEU A 38 -32.35 -18.19 -2.39
N LYS A 39 -33.12 -17.58 -3.29
CA LYS A 39 -32.60 -16.62 -4.27
C LYS A 39 -32.02 -15.37 -3.60
N VAL A 40 -32.68 -14.84 -2.57
CA VAL A 40 -32.20 -13.70 -1.80
C VAL A 40 -30.90 -14.05 -1.07
N ARG A 41 -30.87 -15.19 -0.36
CA ARG A 41 -29.67 -15.67 0.35
C ARG A 41 -28.46 -15.86 -0.57
N LYS A 42 -28.66 -16.38 -1.79
CA LYS A 42 -27.58 -16.52 -2.77
C LYS A 42 -27.02 -15.16 -3.20
N LYS A 43 -27.90 -14.20 -3.56
CA LYS A 43 -27.47 -12.84 -3.93
C LYS A 43 -26.71 -12.14 -2.80
N GLU A 44 -27.17 -12.28 -1.55
CA GLU A 44 -26.47 -11.73 -0.39
C GLU A 44 -25.10 -12.39 -0.15
N ALA A 45 -24.97 -13.70 -0.38
CA ALA A 45 -23.70 -14.41 -0.27
C ALA A 45 -22.73 -13.98 -1.38
N ASP A 46 -23.22 -13.82 -2.61
CA ASP A 46 -22.42 -13.37 -3.76
C ASP A 46 -21.93 -11.93 -3.54
N ALA A 47 -22.80 -11.02 -3.10
CA ALA A 47 -22.44 -9.63 -2.79
C ALA A 47 -21.38 -9.54 -1.68
N LYS A 48 -21.53 -10.32 -0.59
CA LYS A 48 -20.52 -10.40 0.48
C LYS A 48 -19.20 -10.99 0.00
N SER A 49 -19.23 -11.93 -0.94
CA SER A 49 -18.01 -12.49 -1.52
C SER A 49 -17.28 -11.48 -2.41
N GLU A 50 -18.03 -10.67 -3.15
CA GLU A 50 -17.47 -9.62 -4.02
C GLU A 50 -16.88 -8.47 -3.19
N GLU A 51 -17.57 -8.03 -2.14
CA GLU A 51 -17.06 -7.04 -1.19
C GLU A 51 -15.74 -7.51 -0.54
N LYS A 52 -15.66 -8.77 -0.10
CA LYS A 52 -14.42 -9.34 0.45
C LYS A 52 -13.27 -9.40 -0.56
N ARG A 53 -13.56 -9.65 -1.84
CA ARG A 53 -12.53 -9.64 -2.90
C ARG A 53 -12.00 -8.23 -3.13
N ASN A 54 -12.89 -7.24 -3.20
CA ASN A 54 -12.52 -5.84 -3.40
C ASN A 54 -11.66 -5.32 -2.25
N LEU A 55 -12.02 -5.63 -0.99
CA LEU A 55 -11.22 -5.28 0.19
C LEU A 55 -9.82 -5.94 0.14
N LEU A 56 -9.75 -7.21 -0.22
CA LEU A 56 -8.47 -7.91 -0.36
C LEU A 56 -7.59 -7.29 -1.47
N GLU A 57 -8.19 -6.88 -2.59
CA GLU A 57 -7.47 -6.23 -3.69
C GLU A 57 -6.95 -4.85 -3.29
N GLU A 58 -7.73 -4.08 -2.53
CA GLU A 58 -7.31 -2.80 -1.95
C GLU A 58 -6.14 -2.96 -0.98
N ASP A 59 -6.19 -3.95 -0.09
CA ASP A 59 -5.11 -4.27 0.85
C ASP A 59 -3.82 -4.66 0.11
N VAL A 60 -3.93 -5.51 -0.91
CA VAL A 60 -2.77 -5.94 -1.73
C VAL A 60 -2.17 -4.75 -2.49
N ASN A 61 -2.99 -3.87 -3.06
CA ASN A 61 -2.53 -2.68 -3.75
C ASN A 61 -1.80 -1.72 -2.80
N THR A 62 -2.37 -1.49 -1.62
CA THR A 62 -1.76 -0.65 -0.58
C THR A 62 -0.41 -1.20 -0.13
N TYR A 63 -0.36 -2.52 0.13
CA TYR A 63 0.90 -3.19 0.48
C TYR A 63 1.94 -3.05 -0.63
N THR A 64 1.55 -3.28 -1.88
CA THR A 64 2.46 -3.19 -3.05
C THR A 64 3.04 -1.78 -3.20
N GLN A 65 2.21 -0.74 -3.04
CA GLN A 65 2.66 0.65 -3.02
C GLN A 65 3.62 0.94 -1.87
N SER A 66 3.39 0.36 -0.69
CA SER A 66 4.30 0.54 0.46
C SER A 66 5.68 -0.06 0.21
N VAL A 67 5.74 -1.27 -0.38
CA VAL A 67 7.00 -1.95 -0.73
C VAL A 67 7.75 -1.17 -1.81
N GLU A 68 7.03 -0.63 -2.81
CA GLU A 68 7.63 0.21 -3.84
C GLU A 68 8.24 1.48 -3.26
N ARG A 69 7.55 2.15 -2.32
CA ARG A 69 8.08 3.33 -1.62
C ARG A 69 9.31 3.00 -0.77
N ILE A 70 9.34 1.86 -0.10
CA ILE A 70 10.52 1.41 0.67
C ILE A 70 11.70 1.19 -0.27
N LYS A 71 11.47 0.56 -1.43
CA LYS A 71 12.51 0.40 -2.46
C LYS A 71 13.01 1.75 -2.96
N ALA A 72 12.11 2.69 -3.23
CA ALA A 72 12.48 4.05 -3.65
C ALA A 72 13.33 4.76 -2.58
N ALA A 73 12.91 4.69 -1.31
CA ALA A 73 13.65 5.27 -0.19
C ALA A 73 15.06 4.68 -0.05
N ALA A 74 15.22 3.36 -0.23
CA ALA A 74 16.54 2.72 -0.18
C ALA A 74 17.46 3.20 -1.31
N ILE A 75 16.94 3.32 -2.53
CA ILE A 75 17.71 3.85 -3.68
C ILE A 75 18.06 5.33 -3.44
N ALA A 76 17.10 6.14 -2.99
CA ALA A 76 17.32 7.56 -2.68
C ALA A 76 18.38 7.73 -1.57
N ALA A 77 18.36 6.89 -0.53
CA ALA A 77 19.40 6.88 0.49
C ALA A 77 20.78 6.53 -0.09
N ALA A 78 20.87 5.58 -1.03
CA ALA A 78 22.13 5.28 -1.73
C ALA A 78 22.65 6.51 -2.51
N VAL A 79 21.76 7.20 -3.24
CA VAL A 79 22.10 8.46 -3.94
C VAL A 79 22.59 9.51 -2.95
N ALA A 80 21.88 9.73 -1.85
CA ALA A 80 22.24 10.71 -0.82
C ALA A 80 23.64 10.47 -0.23
N ARG A 81 24.03 9.21 -0.06
CA ARG A 81 25.37 8.79 0.38
C ARG A 81 26.45 8.97 -0.68
N GLY A 82 26.06 9.24 -1.92
CA GLY A 82 26.98 9.36 -3.05
C GLY A 82 27.37 8.03 -3.69
N GLN A 83 26.60 6.96 -3.46
CA GLN A 83 26.82 5.66 -4.10
C GLN A 83 26.42 5.69 -5.58
N ASP A 84 27.13 4.91 -6.38
CA ASP A 84 26.73 4.64 -7.76
C ASP A 84 25.50 3.73 -7.76
N ILE A 85 24.46 4.15 -8.47
CA ILE A 85 23.24 3.37 -8.66
C ILE A 85 23.11 2.95 -10.11
N ALA A 86 22.40 1.86 -10.36
CA ALA A 86 22.13 1.42 -11.72
C ALA A 86 21.22 2.43 -12.43
N LYS A 87 21.40 2.62 -13.75
CA LYS A 87 20.55 3.52 -14.54
C LYS A 87 19.06 3.21 -14.41
N ALA A 88 18.68 1.94 -14.34
CA ALA A 88 17.29 1.55 -14.13
C ALA A 88 16.71 2.00 -12.77
N GLN A 89 17.56 2.13 -11.74
CA GLN A 89 17.16 2.67 -10.43
C GLN A 89 17.00 4.19 -10.48
N GLU A 90 17.86 4.88 -11.23
CA GLU A 90 17.76 6.31 -11.48
C GLU A 90 16.47 6.62 -12.27
N ASP A 91 16.24 5.92 -13.38
CA ASP A 91 15.03 6.05 -14.21
C ASP A 91 13.76 5.75 -13.39
N PHE A 92 13.81 4.76 -12.49
CA PHE A 92 12.71 4.45 -11.57
C PHE A 92 12.39 5.61 -10.63
N LEU A 93 13.41 6.21 -9.98
CA LEU A 93 13.17 7.37 -9.11
C LEU A 93 12.72 8.58 -9.91
N MET A 94 13.37 8.88 -11.04
CA MET A 94 13.03 10.02 -11.89
C MET A 94 11.58 9.96 -12.38
N SER A 95 11.08 8.77 -12.71
CA SER A 95 9.71 8.59 -13.22
C SER A 95 8.64 8.50 -12.14
N LYS A 96 8.92 7.88 -10.99
CA LYS A 96 7.91 7.58 -9.97
C LYS A 96 8.03 8.41 -8.70
N TYR A 97 9.25 8.80 -8.34
CA TYR A 97 9.58 9.47 -7.07
C TYR A 97 10.57 10.63 -7.29
N PRO A 98 10.28 11.59 -8.20
CA PRO A 98 11.23 12.65 -8.56
C PRO A 98 11.64 13.52 -7.37
N ASP A 99 10.72 13.75 -6.43
CA ASP A 99 10.99 14.52 -5.21
C ASP A 99 12.05 13.81 -4.33
N MET A 100 11.95 12.48 -4.16
CA MET A 100 12.94 11.71 -3.40
C MET A 100 14.33 11.75 -4.06
N LEU A 101 14.39 11.75 -5.39
CA LEU A 101 15.64 11.88 -6.13
C LEU A 101 16.26 13.27 -5.94
N SER A 102 15.43 14.31 -6.00
CA SER A 102 15.84 15.70 -5.77
C SER A 102 16.41 15.88 -4.36
N ASP A 103 15.67 15.44 -3.33
CA ASP A 103 16.07 15.53 -1.93
C ASP A 103 17.39 14.77 -1.68
N ALA A 104 17.49 13.55 -2.19
CA ALA A 104 18.71 12.76 -2.11
C ALA A 104 19.90 13.46 -2.77
N THR A 105 19.70 14.09 -3.93
CA THR A 105 20.75 14.81 -4.65
C THR A 105 21.20 16.06 -3.89
N ILE A 106 20.28 16.78 -3.25
CA ILE A 106 20.60 17.93 -2.39
C ILE A 106 21.48 17.47 -1.22
N ILE A 107 21.12 16.37 -0.55
CA ILE A 107 21.91 15.81 0.55
C ILE A 107 23.29 15.39 0.06
N LYS A 108 23.38 14.63 -1.04
CA LYS A 108 24.65 14.22 -1.66
C LYS A 108 25.58 15.41 -1.89
N ASN A 109 25.05 16.48 -2.48
CA ASN A 109 25.82 17.69 -2.76
C ASN A 109 26.28 18.38 -1.49
N ARG A 110 25.44 18.43 -0.45
CA ARG A 110 25.80 19.01 0.85
C ARG A 110 26.93 18.24 1.52
N LEU A 111 26.83 16.91 1.58
CA LEU A 111 27.88 16.05 2.16
C LEU A 111 29.21 16.23 1.40
N ASN A 112 29.16 16.18 0.07
CA ASN A 112 30.35 16.37 -0.76
C ASN A 112 30.97 17.77 -0.61
N ASN A 113 30.16 18.81 -0.41
CA ASN A 113 30.68 20.16 -0.20
C ASN A 113 31.45 20.26 1.13
N ILE A 114 30.93 19.67 2.20
CA ILE A 114 31.61 19.65 3.51
C ILE A 114 32.98 18.97 3.39
N ILE A 115 33.04 17.80 2.76
CA ILE A 115 34.30 17.09 2.53
C ILE A 115 35.28 17.93 1.70
N LYS A 116 34.81 18.57 0.62
CA LYS A 116 35.65 19.45 -0.19
C LYS A 116 36.19 20.64 0.61
N GLN A 117 35.37 21.23 1.48
CA GLN A 117 35.80 22.34 2.33
C GLN A 117 36.90 21.90 3.32
N ILE A 118 36.74 20.73 3.95
CA ILE A 118 37.74 20.14 4.86
C ILE A 118 39.03 19.79 4.11
N GLN A 119 38.92 19.20 2.92
CA GLN A 119 40.09 18.89 2.08
C GLN A 119 40.85 20.15 1.66
N GLY A 120 40.11 21.23 1.37
CA GLY A 120 40.65 22.51 0.92
C GLY A 120 41.35 23.35 2.00
N THR A 121 41.29 22.97 3.28
CA THR A 121 42.05 23.68 4.32
C THR A 121 43.54 23.38 4.26
N THR A 122 44.36 24.33 4.73
CA THR A 122 45.83 24.16 4.75
C THR A 122 46.31 23.46 6.01
N THR A 123 45.69 23.76 7.16
CA THR A 123 46.12 23.24 8.47
C THR A 123 45.11 22.28 9.05
N LYS A 124 45.59 21.41 9.95
CA LYS A 124 44.74 20.52 10.75
C LYS A 124 43.74 21.32 11.60
N GLU A 125 44.20 22.39 12.25
CA GLU A 125 43.38 23.23 13.13
C GLU A 125 42.22 23.93 12.40
N ASP A 126 42.45 24.40 11.17
CA ASP A 126 41.38 25.00 10.34
C ASP A 126 40.34 23.95 9.93
N ALA A 127 40.79 22.73 9.66
CA ALA A 127 39.94 21.61 9.30
C ALA A 127 39.04 21.19 10.48
N GLU A 128 39.61 21.11 11.68
CA GLU A 128 38.89 20.81 12.93
C GLU A 128 37.85 21.89 13.25
N LYS A 129 38.18 23.18 13.09
CA LYS A 129 37.22 24.28 13.28
C LYS A 129 36.06 24.21 12.29
N LEU A 130 36.31 23.88 11.02
CA LEU A 130 35.24 23.67 10.06
C LEU A 130 34.33 22.52 10.50
N LEU A 131 34.92 21.40 10.93
CA LEU A 131 34.17 20.22 11.35
C LEU A 131 33.28 20.53 12.57
N GLN A 132 33.78 21.29 13.54
CA GLN A 132 33.01 21.72 14.72
C GLN A 132 31.80 22.60 14.39
N ASN A 133 31.79 23.27 13.24
CA ASN A 133 30.67 24.09 12.79
C ASN A 133 29.61 23.30 12.00
N VAL A 134 29.84 22.02 11.71
CA VAL A 134 28.88 21.16 11.02
C VAL A 134 27.89 20.59 12.03
N ASP A 135 26.61 20.58 11.66
CA ASP A 135 25.53 20.00 12.47
C ASP A 135 25.75 18.50 12.74
N ASP A 136 25.62 18.09 14.01
CA ASP A 136 25.80 16.71 14.45
C ASP A 136 24.97 15.69 13.67
N LYS A 137 23.76 16.05 13.22
CA LYS A 137 22.92 15.15 12.43
C LYS A 137 23.54 14.86 11.07
N ILE A 138 24.24 15.84 10.49
CA ILE A 138 24.94 15.70 9.21
C ILE A 138 26.23 14.90 9.40
N LEU A 139 26.94 15.14 10.50
CA LEU A 139 28.15 14.39 10.84
C LEU A 139 27.88 12.89 11.01
N ASN A 140 26.75 12.55 11.61
CA ASN A 140 26.32 11.16 11.81
C ASN A 140 25.62 10.54 10.58
N MET A 141 25.52 11.24 9.45
CA MET A 141 24.98 10.64 8.23
C MET A 141 25.97 9.63 7.64
N PRO A 142 25.49 8.48 7.15
CA PRO A 142 26.32 7.57 6.37
C PRO A 142 26.89 8.28 5.13
N TYR A 143 28.12 7.96 4.76
CA TYR A 143 28.80 8.59 3.62
C TYR A 143 29.60 7.54 2.84
N LYS A 144 29.37 7.46 1.50
CA LYS A 144 29.87 6.43 0.58
C LYS A 144 29.42 4.99 0.88
N ASP A 145 29.37 4.57 2.13
CA ASP A 145 28.86 3.27 2.57
C ASP A 145 27.96 3.38 3.80
N GLU A 146 27.46 2.24 4.31
CA GLU A 146 26.59 2.18 5.49
C GLU A 146 27.34 2.13 6.82
N ALA A 147 28.61 1.75 6.78
CA ALA A 147 29.40 1.51 7.97
C ALA A 147 30.10 2.77 8.47
N HIS A 148 30.37 3.72 7.58
CA HIS A 148 31.11 4.94 7.87
C HIS A 148 30.23 6.17 7.74
N THR A 149 30.44 7.10 8.67
CA THR A 149 29.76 8.39 8.68
C THR A 149 30.58 9.47 7.97
N LEU A 150 29.96 10.61 7.71
CA LEU A 150 30.66 11.79 7.23
C LEU A 150 31.77 12.22 8.21
N PHE A 151 31.54 12.07 9.51
CA PHE A 151 32.53 12.36 10.54
C PHE A 151 33.76 11.46 10.40
N ASP A 152 33.59 10.16 10.20
CA ASP A 152 34.72 9.22 10.06
C ASP A 152 35.60 9.58 8.87
N GLU A 153 34.98 9.89 7.73
CA GLU A 153 35.71 10.33 6.53
C GLU A 153 36.42 11.68 6.76
N ALA A 154 35.75 12.62 7.44
CA ALA A 154 36.34 13.91 7.78
C ALA A 154 37.56 13.76 8.69
N ILE A 155 37.46 12.96 9.75
CA ILE A 155 38.58 12.71 10.68
C ILE A 155 39.75 12.03 9.98
N LYS A 156 39.48 11.10 9.06
CA LYS A 156 40.51 10.49 8.23
C LYS A 156 41.29 11.55 7.44
N ILE A 157 40.58 12.43 6.73
CA ILE A 157 41.20 13.52 5.96
C ILE A 157 42.01 14.46 6.86
N ILE A 158 41.47 14.80 8.04
CA ILE A 158 42.13 15.71 9.00
C ILE A 158 43.42 15.08 9.55
N ASN A 159 43.43 13.78 9.80
CA ASN A 159 44.61 13.07 10.30
C ASN A 159 45.72 12.86 9.26
N GLU A 160 45.38 12.97 7.97
CA GLU A 160 46.33 12.90 6.86
C GLU A 160 47.01 14.26 6.58
N LYS A 161 46.62 15.34 7.27
CA LYS A 161 47.22 16.68 7.21
C LYS A 161 48.25 16.88 8.32
#